data_AF-A0AA92BSI8-F1
#
_entry.id   AF-A0AA92BSI8-F1
#
_cell.length_a   1.000
_cell.length_b   1.000
_cell.length_c   1.000
_cell.angle_alpha   90.00
_cell.angle_beta   90.00
_cell.angle_gamma   90.00
#
_symmetry.space_group_name_H-M   'P 1'
#
loop_
_entity.id
_entity.type
_entity.pdbx_description
1 polymer ?
#
loop_
_entity_poly.entity_id
_entity_poly.type
_entity_poly.pdbx_seq_one_letter_code
_entity_poly.pdbx_strand_id
1 'polypeptide(L)'
;MNHDQGNRDQVVRIGLGLAVHSLPVLLFYLAHAWGIPLYRKLVNPAVVEPMAQFSFFLLILVSALLALLPSRKFKLGLVAALVLFNIWALFPDNPVRGYVYCFLSSVPPLLAIWLTQRLCQRFERLELAHA
;
A
#
# COMPACT_ATOMS: atom_id res chain seq x y z
N MET A 1 -25.52 20.28 -18.10
CA MET A 1 -25.64 19.16 -17.15
C MET A 1 -24.51 18.12 -17.24
N ASN A 2 -23.63 18.12 -18.26
CA ASN A 2 -22.60 17.08 -18.42
C ASN A 2 -21.31 17.24 -17.57
N HIS A 3 -21.00 18.43 -17.06
CA HIS A 3 -19.73 18.68 -16.36
C HIS A 3 -19.74 18.17 -14.91
N ASP A 4 -20.94 18.11 -14.29
CA ASP A 4 -21.11 17.79 -12.87
C ASP A 4 -21.07 16.27 -12.61
N GLN A 5 -21.57 15.47 -13.55
CA GLN A 5 -21.50 14.00 -13.48
C GLN A 5 -20.05 13.50 -13.60
N GLY A 6 -19.30 13.96 -14.61
CA GLY A 6 -17.91 13.54 -14.80
C GLY A 6 -16.99 13.91 -13.62
N ASN A 7 -17.23 15.05 -12.97
CA ASN A 7 -16.48 15.45 -11.78
C ASN A 7 -16.81 14.55 -10.57
N ARG A 8 -18.09 14.20 -10.38
CA ARG A 8 -18.53 13.31 -9.31
C ARG A 8 -17.94 11.91 -9.45
N ASP A 9 -17.91 11.35 -10.66
CA ASP A 9 -17.40 10.01 -10.92
C ASP A 9 -15.87 9.95 -10.70
N GLN A 10 -15.18 11.04 -11.04
CA GLN A 10 -13.75 11.19 -10.77
C GLN A 10 -13.46 11.25 -9.26
N VAL A 11 -14.25 12.00 -8.49
CA VAL A 11 -14.11 12.09 -7.02
C VAL A 11 -14.37 10.73 -6.37
N VAL A 12 -15.40 9.99 -6.80
CA VAL A 12 -15.70 8.65 -6.29
C VAL A 12 -14.56 7.67 -6.58
N ARG A 13 -13.98 7.69 -7.79
CA ARG A 13 -12.83 6.84 -8.14
C ARG A 13 -11.60 7.15 -7.28
N ILE A 14 -11.32 8.43 -7.03
CA ILE A 14 -10.20 8.86 -6.18
C ILE A 14 -10.47 8.45 -4.72
N GLY A 15 -11.67 8.67 -4.19
CA GLY A 15 -12.05 8.28 -2.84
C GLY A 15 -11.95 6.77 -2.61
N LEU A 16 -12.40 5.97 -3.59
CA LEU A 16 -12.29 4.51 -3.55
C LEU A 16 -10.83 4.05 -3.58
N GLY A 17 -10.01 4.67 -4.44
CA GLY A 17 -8.57 4.45 -4.47
C GLY A 17 -7.90 4.72 -3.13
N LEU A 18 -8.21 5.87 -2.51
CA LEU A 18 -7.71 6.25 -1.19
C LEU A 18 -8.13 5.24 -0.10
N ALA A 19 -9.40 4.84 -0.07
CA ALA A 19 -9.90 3.88 0.90
C ALA A 19 -9.16 2.53 0.77
N VAL A 20 -9.05 2.01 -0.46
CA VAL A 20 -8.39 0.72 -0.71
C VAL A 20 -6.88 0.78 -0.45
N HIS A 21 -6.22 1.88 -0.79
CA HIS A 21 -4.78 2.06 -0.55
C HIS A 21 -4.44 2.43 0.92
N SER A 22 -5.43 2.75 1.75
CA SER A 22 -5.23 2.86 3.21
C SER A 22 -5.10 1.49 3.90
N LEU A 23 -5.63 0.42 3.31
CA LEU A 23 -5.56 -0.93 3.87
C LEU A 23 -4.12 -1.45 4.05
N PRO A 24 -3.21 -1.34 3.05
CA PRO A 24 -1.79 -1.66 3.25
C PRO A 24 -1.14 -0.90 4.40
N VAL A 25 -1.47 0.38 4.56
CA VAL A 25 -0.93 1.23 5.64
C VAL A 25 -1.40 0.73 7.00
N LEU A 26 -2.70 0.45 7.14
CA LEU A 26 -3.27 -0.08 8.37
C LEU A 26 -2.67 -1.45 8.72
N LEU A 27 -2.51 -2.32 7.72
CA LEU A 27 -1.93 -3.64 7.91
C LEU A 27 -0.48 -3.56 8.36
N PHE A 28 0.30 -2.66 7.76
CA PHE A 28 1.68 -2.42 8.19
C PHE A 28 1.73 -1.84 9.59
N TYR A 29 0.87 -0.87 9.92
CA TYR A 29 0.78 -0.32 11.27
C TYR A 29 0.51 -1.41 12.30
N LEU A 30 -0.44 -2.32 12.01
CA LEU A 30 -0.77 -3.43 12.89
C LEU A 30 0.40 -4.42 13.01
N ALA A 31 1.03 -4.78 11.89
CA ALA A 31 2.22 -5.63 11.88
C ALA A 31 3.40 -4.99 12.63
N HIS A 32 3.52 -3.67 12.60
CA HIS A 32 4.55 -2.94 13.32
C HIS A 32 4.25 -2.88 14.83
N ALA A 33 3.03 -2.45 15.20
CA ALA A 33 2.58 -2.28 16.57
C ALA A 33 2.57 -3.58 17.37
N TRP A 34 2.22 -4.70 16.74
CA TRP A 34 2.16 -6.01 17.39
C TRP A 34 3.35 -6.91 17.07
N GLY A 35 3.85 -6.85 15.83
CA GLY A 35 4.95 -7.71 15.39
C GLY A 35 6.30 -7.32 15.97
N ILE A 36 6.59 -6.02 16.19
CA ILE A 36 7.86 -5.62 16.82
C ILE A 36 7.94 -6.04 18.29
N PRO A 37 6.93 -5.81 19.15
CA PRO A 37 6.98 -6.30 20.52
C PRO A 37 7.10 -7.82 20.60
N LEU A 38 6.41 -8.54 19.72
CA LEU A 38 6.50 -10.00 19.65
C LEU A 38 7.90 -10.46 19.19
N TYR A 39 8.47 -9.81 18.17
CA TYR A 39 9.83 -10.10 17.68
C TYR A 39 10.90 -9.83 18.75
N ARG A 40 10.78 -8.72 19.49
CA ARG A 40 11.68 -8.41 20.62
C ARG A 40 11.64 -9.49 21.71
N LYS A 41 10.47 -10.04 22.01
CA LYS A 41 10.30 -11.13 22.99
C LYS A 41 10.92 -12.45 22.52
N LEU A 42 10.88 -12.72 21.21
CA LEU A 42 11.25 -14.04 20.66
C LEU A 42 12.68 -14.12 20.15
N VAL A 43 13.26 -13.02 19.66
CA VAL A 43 14.51 -13.08 18.88
C VAL A 43 15.61 -12.22 19.48
N ASN A 44 15.40 -10.91 19.67
CA ASN A 44 16.48 -10.06 20.18
C ASN A 44 15.95 -8.71 20.75
N PRO A 45 16.22 -8.38 22.03
CA PRO A 45 15.71 -7.15 22.66
C PRO A 45 16.43 -5.86 22.22
N ALA A 46 17.62 -5.94 21.62
CA ALA A 46 18.50 -4.78 21.38
C ALA A 46 18.37 -4.10 20.00
N VAL A 47 17.38 -4.47 19.18
CA VAL A 47 17.28 -3.96 17.81
C VAL A 47 16.83 -2.50 17.75
N VAL A 48 17.65 -1.69 17.07
CA VAL A 48 17.47 -0.25 16.83
C VAL A 48 16.33 -0.02 15.82
N GLU A 49 15.39 0.87 16.16
CA GLU A 49 14.11 1.08 15.46
C GLU A 49 14.04 2.05 14.25
N PRO A 50 15.01 2.96 13.97
CA PRO A 50 14.76 4.09 13.09
C PRO A 50 14.49 3.69 11.63
N MET A 51 15.14 2.63 11.14
CA MET A 51 14.98 2.20 9.74
C MET A 51 13.56 1.65 9.46
N ALA A 52 12.91 1.08 10.47
CA ALA A 52 11.56 0.56 10.31
C ALA A 52 10.48 1.65 10.31
N GLN A 53 10.69 2.73 11.05
CA GLN A 53 9.82 3.91 10.97
C GLN A 53 9.93 4.54 9.58
N PHE A 54 11.14 4.60 9.02
CA PHE A 54 11.35 5.12 7.67
C PHE A 54 10.56 4.31 6.62
N SER A 55 10.64 2.97 6.66
CA SER A 55 9.85 2.11 5.77
C SER A 55 8.33 2.29 5.92
N PHE A 56 7.83 2.61 7.12
CA PHE A 56 6.41 2.90 7.34
C PHE A 56 5.99 4.19 6.64
N PHE A 57 6.73 5.29 6.83
CA PHE A 57 6.46 6.56 6.15
C PHE A 57 6.56 6.42 4.62
N LEU A 58 7.53 5.63 4.14
CA LEU A 58 7.68 5.32 2.71
C LEU A 58 6.48 4.55 2.18
N LEU A 59 5.94 3.59 2.93
CA LEU A 59 4.74 2.87 2.54
C LEU A 59 3.51 3.80 2.49
N ILE A 60 3.36 4.71 3.46
CA ILE A 60 2.28 5.72 3.45
C ILE A 60 2.38 6.57 2.19
N LEU A 61 3.56 7.11 1.92
CA LEU A 61 3.81 7.96 0.75
C LEU A 61 3.53 7.20 -0.55
N VAL A 62 4.05 5.98 -0.68
CA VAL A 62 3.82 5.12 -1.86
C VAL A 62 2.34 4.79 -2.01
N SER A 63 1.64 4.46 -0.92
CA SER A 63 0.20 4.14 -0.97
C SER A 63 -0.64 5.36 -1.39
N ALA A 64 -0.30 6.56 -0.92
CA ALA A 64 -0.93 7.80 -1.37
C ALA A 64 -0.67 8.04 -2.87
N LEU A 65 0.57 7.89 -3.33
CA LEU A 65 0.91 8.00 -4.75
C LEU A 65 0.18 6.95 -5.60
N LEU A 66 0.05 5.71 -5.10
CA LEU A 66 -0.69 4.63 -5.78
C LEU A 66 -2.18 4.97 -5.94
N ALA A 67 -2.78 5.67 -4.99
CA ALA A 67 -4.17 6.12 -5.09
C ALA A 67 -4.35 7.20 -6.16
N LEU A 68 -3.37 8.09 -6.31
CA LEU A 68 -3.43 9.23 -7.24
C LEU A 68 -3.04 8.87 -8.68
N LEU A 69 -2.15 7.89 -8.87
CA LEU A 69 -1.65 7.51 -10.19
C LEU A 69 -2.72 6.75 -10.99
N PRO A 70 -3.00 7.12 -12.26
CA PRO A 70 -3.90 6.36 -13.13
C PRO A 70 -3.20 5.14 -13.77
N SER A 71 -1.89 5.22 -13.97
CA SER A 71 -1.14 4.26 -14.78
C SER A 71 -0.67 3.02 -14.00
N ARG A 72 -1.17 1.84 -14.38
CA ARG A 72 -0.82 0.55 -13.75
C ARG A 72 0.69 0.24 -13.78
N LYS A 73 1.39 0.59 -14.87
CA LYS A 73 2.84 0.39 -14.99
C LYS A 73 3.63 1.15 -13.93
N PHE A 74 3.26 2.41 -13.69
CA PHE A 74 3.87 3.24 -12.65
C PHE A 74 3.56 2.70 -11.26
N LYS A 75 2.33 2.20 -11.03
CA LYS A 75 1.98 1.56 -9.75
C LYS A 75 2.87 0.36 -9.44
N LEU A 76 3.06 -0.53 -10.42
CA LEU A 76 3.92 -1.70 -10.27
C LEU A 76 5.38 -1.31 -10.07
N GLY A 77 5.88 -0.31 -10.82
CA GLY A 77 7.23 0.22 -10.64
C GLY A 77 7.45 0.79 -9.24
N LEU A 78 6.46 1.50 -8.70
CA LEU A 78 6.53 2.10 -7.37
C LEU A 78 6.57 1.03 -6.26
N VAL A 79 5.75 -0.03 -6.40
CA VAL A 79 5.80 -1.19 -5.50
C VAL A 79 7.15 -1.90 -5.58
N ALA A 80 7.66 -2.14 -6.80
CA ALA A 80 8.96 -2.78 -7.00
C ALA A 80 10.10 -1.97 -6.39
N ALA A 81 10.11 -0.64 -6.59
CA ALA A 81 11.09 0.26 -6.00
C ALA A 81 11.04 0.21 -4.46
N LEU A 82 9.84 0.20 -3.87
CA LEU A 82 9.66 0.09 -2.42
C LEU A 82 10.19 -1.24 -1.86
N VAL A 83 9.95 -2.35 -2.57
CA VAL A 83 10.47 -3.67 -2.17
C VAL A 83 11.99 -3.69 -2.26
N LEU A 84 12.58 -3.23 -3.37
CA LEU A 84 14.04 -3.15 -3.54
C LEU A 84 14.69 -2.29 -2.46
N PHE A 85 14.06 -1.16 -2.12
CA PHE A 85 14.52 -0.31 -1.03
C PHE A 85 14.50 -1.06 0.31
N ASN A 86 13.42 -1.78 0.64
CA ASN A 86 13.35 -2.58 1.86
C ASN A 86 14.39 -3.71 1.87
N ILE A 87 14.67 -4.36 0.74
CA ILE A 87 15.74 -5.37 0.65
C ILE A 87 17.08 -4.74 0.99
N TRP A 88 17.44 -3.65 0.29
CA TRP A 88 18.73 -2.98 0.48
C TRP A 88 18.89 -2.42 1.91
N ALA A 89 17.82 -1.87 2.49
CA ALA A 89 17.87 -1.22 3.80
C ALA A 89 17.79 -2.18 4.99
N LEU A 90 17.06 -3.30 4.90
CA LEU A 90 16.78 -4.18 6.05
C LEU A 90 17.54 -5.50 6.02
N PHE A 91 17.89 -6.06 4.85
CA PHE A 91 18.58 -7.35 4.80
C PHE A 91 19.97 -7.36 5.44
N PRO A 92 20.81 -6.30 5.34
CA PRO A 92 22.14 -6.30 5.93
C PRO A 92 22.12 -6.49 7.45
N ASP A 93 21.18 -5.84 8.13
CA ASP A 93 21.14 -5.79 9.60
C ASP A 93 20.10 -6.75 10.20
N ASN A 94 18.97 -6.97 9.52
CA ASN A 94 17.81 -7.68 10.08
C ASN A 94 17.04 -8.46 8.99
N PRO A 95 17.56 -9.60 8.51
CA PRO A 95 16.97 -10.34 7.38
C PRO A 95 15.52 -10.78 7.64
N VAL A 96 15.21 -11.25 8.86
CA VAL A 96 13.84 -11.66 9.23
C VAL A 96 12.84 -10.51 9.12
N ARG A 97 13.21 -9.31 9.61
CA ARG A 97 12.38 -8.10 9.44
C ARG A 97 12.32 -7.70 7.97
N GLY A 98 13.41 -7.81 7.24
CA GLY A 98 13.47 -7.58 5.80
C GLY A 98 12.41 -8.40 5.05
N TYR A 99 12.27 -9.69 5.32
CA TYR A 99 11.24 -10.54 4.69
C TYR A 99 9.82 -10.05 5.01
N VAL A 100 9.53 -9.76 6.28
CA VAL A 100 8.19 -9.30 6.70
C VAL A 100 7.85 -7.96 6.03
N TYR A 101 8.81 -7.03 5.99
CA TYR A 101 8.62 -5.71 5.40
C TYR A 101 8.48 -5.79 3.88
N CYS A 102 9.26 -6.63 3.21
CA CYS A 102 9.12 -6.88 1.78
C CYS A 102 7.77 -7.52 1.44
N PHE A 103 7.28 -8.45 2.27
CA PHE A 103 5.95 -9.03 2.10
C PHE A 103 4.86 -7.97 2.25
N LEU A 104 4.91 -7.16 3.31
CA LEU A 104 3.97 -6.07 3.56
C LEU A 104 4.05 -4.95 2.51
N SER A 105 5.22 -4.70 1.93
CA SER A 105 5.40 -3.67 0.91
C SER A 105 5.10 -4.15 -0.51
N SER A 106 4.84 -5.45 -0.71
CA SER A 106 4.51 -6.04 -2.02
C SER A 106 3.07 -6.52 -2.09
N VAL A 107 2.70 -7.49 -1.26
CA VAL A 107 1.43 -8.22 -1.37
C VAL A 107 0.23 -7.31 -1.11
N PRO A 108 0.14 -6.58 0.02
CA PRO A 108 -1.00 -5.71 0.28
C PRO A 108 -1.15 -4.58 -0.76
N PRO A 109 -0.08 -3.86 -1.18
CA PRO A 109 -0.19 -2.86 -2.25
C PRO A 109 -0.64 -3.45 -3.59
N LEU A 110 -0.15 -4.63 -3.98
CA LEU A 110 -0.60 -5.32 -5.20
C LEU A 110 -2.07 -5.71 -5.11
N LEU A 111 -2.51 -6.23 -3.96
CA LEU A 111 -3.90 -6.57 -3.71
C LEU A 111 -4.79 -5.33 -3.78
N ALA A 112 -4.34 -4.21 -3.21
CA ALA A 112 -5.03 -2.93 -3.27
C ALA A 112 -5.17 -2.42 -4.71
N ILE A 113 -4.12 -2.51 -5.53
CA ILE A 113 -4.19 -2.17 -6.96
C ILE A 113 -5.26 -3.02 -7.66
N TRP A 114 -5.25 -4.33 -7.41
CA TRP A 114 -6.21 -5.25 -8.01
C TRP A 114 -7.65 -4.98 -7.55
N LEU A 115 -7.87 -4.75 -6.25
CA LEU A 115 -9.17 -4.41 -5.68
C LEU A 115 -9.73 -3.11 -6.28
N THR A 116 -8.92 -2.05 -6.34
CA THR A 116 -9.32 -0.77 -6.94
C THR A 116 -9.75 -0.96 -8.40
N GLN A 117 -9.01 -1.75 -9.18
CA GLN A 117 -9.39 -2.06 -10.57
C GLN A 117 -10.72 -2.82 -10.65
N ARG A 118 -10.89 -3.84 -9.81
CA ARG A 118 -12.10 -4.67 -9.83
C ARG A 118 -13.33 -3.88 -9.42
N LEU A 119 -13.19 -2.97 -8.46
CA LEU A 119 -14.26 -2.11 -7.99
C LEU A 119 -14.62 -1.05 -9.05
N CYS A 120 -13.64 -0.38 -9.66
CA CYS A 120 -13.90 0.54 -10.78
C CYS A 120 -14.66 -0.14 -11.93
N GLN A 121 -14.23 -1.36 -12.33
CA GLN A 121 -14.93 -2.13 -13.37
C GLN A 121 -16.34 -2.58 -12.97
N ARG A 122 -16.63 -2.71 -11.68
CA ARG A 122 -17.98 -3.02 -11.20
C ARG A 122 -18.88 -1.78 -11.18
N PHE A 123 -18.36 -0.64 -10.75
CA PHE A 123 -19.08 0.63 -10.80
C PHE A 123 -19.44 1.02 -12.24
N GLU A 124 -18.48 0.96 -13.18
CA GLU A 124 -18.73 1.25 -14.60
C GLU A 124 -19.82 0.33 -15.18
N ARG A 125 -19.83 -0.96 -14.80
CA ARG A 125 -20.88 -1.91 -15.24
C ARG A 125 -22.25 -1.63 -14.63
N LEU A 126 -22.30 -1.19 -13.37
CA LEU A 126 -23.57 -0.86 -12.70
C LEU A 126 -24.18 0.42 -13.26
N GLU A 127 -23.36 1.42 -13.58
CA GLU A 127 -23.81 2.65 -14.25
C GLU A 127 -24.36 2.38 -15.65
N LEU A 128 -23.66 1.56 -16.44
CA LEU A 128 -24.14 1.15 -17.77
C LEU A 128 -25.42 0.30 -17.73
N ALA A 129 -25.72 -0.36 -16.61
CA ALA A 129 -26.96 -1.13 -16.43
C ALA A 129 -28.16 -0.27 -15.99
N HIS A 130 -27.92 0.97 -15.54
CA HIS A 130 -28.96 1.91 -15.08
C HIS A 130 -29.15 3.11 -16.02
N ALA A 131 -28.37 3.20 -17.09
CA ALA A 131 -28.49 4.20 -18.17
C ALA A 131 -29.31 3.65 -19.34
#